data_AF-A0A2W0BQH9-F1
#
_entry.id   AF-A0A2W0BQH9-F1
#
_cell.length_a   1.000
_cell.length_b   1.000
_cell.length_c   1.000
_cell.angle_alpha   90.00
_cell.angle_beta   90.00
_cell.angle_gamma   90.00
#
_symmetry.space_group_name_H-M   'P 1'
#
loop_
_entity.id
_entity.type
_entity.pdbx_description
1 polymer ?
#
loop_
_entity_poly.entity_id
_entity_poly.type
_entity_poly.pdbx_seq_one_letter_code
_entity_poly.pdbx_strand_id
1 'polypeptide(L)' 'MQVEPVEQAPYEFKEKRLLIFIVAYNAEMTINNVLGRIPKYLQSDNVEVLIIDDASQDNTFRKGLHGQL' A
#
# COMPACT_ATOMS: atom_id res chain seq x y z
N MET A 1 -22.74 -8.21 28.35
CA MET A 1 -21.86 -8.78 27.32
C MET A 1 -20.44 -8.31 27.63
N GLN A 2 -19.62 -9.19 28.20
CA GLN A 2 -18.17 -8.97 28.21
C GLN A 2 -17.71 -9.15 26.76
N VAL A 3 -17.14 -8.10 26.19
CA VAL A 3 -16.44 -8.18 24.91
C VAL A 3 -15.07 -8.76 25.23
N GLU A 4 -14.86 -10.03 24.85
CA GLU A 4 -13.52 -10.61 24.86
C GLU A 4 -12.60 -9.76 23.96
N PRO A 5 -11.33 -9.54 24.34
CA PRO A 5 -10.39 -8.87 23.46
C PRO A 5 -10.30 -9.71 22.19
N VAL A 6 -10.50 -9.10 21.03
CA VAL A 6 -10.11 -9.73 19.77
C VAL A 6 -8.60 -9.86 19.83
N GLU A 7 -8.11 -11.03 20.23
CA GLU A 7 -6.73 -11.42 20.08
C GLU A 7 -6.43 -11.33 18.59
N GLN A 8 -5.83 -10.21 18.18
CA GLN A 8 -5.37 -10.02 16.82
C GLN A 8 -4.35 -11.11 16.62
N ALA A 9 -4.74 -12.20 15.94
CA ALA A 9 -3.80 -13.20 15.48
C ALA A 9 -2.65 -12.41 14.85
N PRO A 10 -1.41 -12.54 15.33
CA PRO A 10 -0.30 -11.81 14.74
C PRO A 10 -0.35 -12.19 13.27
N TYR A 11 -0.62 -11.24 12.39
CA TYR A 11 -0.75 -11.53 10.97
C TYR A 11 0.57 -12.20 10.52
N GLU A 12 0.60 -13.53 10.46
CA GLU A 12 1.77 -14.30 10.05
C GLU A 12 1.89 -14.20 8.53
N PHE A 13 2.35 -13.03 8.07
CA PHE A 13 2.78 -12.81 6.68
C PHE A 13 4.18 -13.39 6.41
N LYS A 14 4.82 -14.02 7.42
CA LYS A 14 6.24 -14.42 7.37
C LYS A 14 6.61 -15.28 6.16
N GLU A 15 5.65 -16.02 5.60
CA GLU A 15 5.87 -16.96 4.49
C GLU A 15 5.00 -16.64 3.25
N LYS A 16 4.11 -15.64 3.31
CA LYS A 16 3.17 -15.34 2.22
C LYS A 16 3.59 -14.10 1.47
N ARG A 17 3.63 -14.22 0.14
CA ARG A 17 3.76 -13.04 -0.73
C ARG A 17 2.48 -12.23 -0.69
N LEU A 18 2.61 -10.94 -0.42
CA LEU A 18 1.53 -9.97 -0.35
C LEU A 18 1.71 -8.92 -1.45
N LEU A 19 0.67 -8.66 -2.22
CA LEU A 19 0.63 -7.59 -3.20
C LEU A 19 -0.32 -6.49 -2.71
N ILE A 20 0.20 -5.28 -2.51
CA ILE A 20 -0.59 -4.08 -2.32
C ILE A 20 -0.85 -3.50 -3.71
N PHE A 21 -2.07 -3.70 -4.20
CA PHE A 21 -2.50 -3.27 -5.52
C PHE A 21 -3.24 -1.92 -5.44
N ILE A 22 -2.72 -0.90 -6.12
CA ILE A 22 -3.26 0.45 -6.14
C ILE A 22 -3.57 0.84 -7.58
N VAL A 23 -4.84 1.14 -7.86
CA VAL A 23 -5.22 1.81 -9.12
C VAL A 23 -5.29 3.32 -8.86
N ALA A 24 -4.72 4.11 -9.75
CA ALA A 24 -4.64 5.56 -9.63
C ALA A 24 -5.12 6.25 -10.91
N TYR A 25 -5.90 7.32 -10.76
CA TYR A 25 -6.32 8.20 -11.84
C TYR A 25 -6.33 9.65 -11.32
N ASN A 26 -5.56 10.53 -11.95
CA ASN A 26 -5.38 11.93 -11.55
C ASN A 26 -5.08 12.11 -10.04
N ALA A 27 -4.13 11.32 -9.54
CA ALA A 27 -3.73 11.22 -8.14
C ALA A 27 -2.40 11.93 -7.82
N GLU A 28 -1.92 12.85 -8.67
CA GLU A 28 -0.64 13.56 -8.47
C GLU A 28 -0.45 14.12 -7.05
N MET A 29 -1.53 14.66 -6.47
CA MET A 29 -1.51 15.33 -5.16
C MET A 29 -1.68 14.37 -3.97
N THR A 30 -2.12 13.13 -4.21
CA THR A 30 -2.54 12.21 -3.13
C THR A 30 -1.73 10.92 -3.10
N ILE A 31 -1.11 10.50 -4.22
CA ILE A 31 -0.43 9.21 -4.32
C ILE A 31 0.68 9.05 -3.26
N ASN A 32 1.47 10.09 -3.01
CA ASN A 32 2.51 10.06 -1.97
C ASN A 32 1.92 9.90 -0.56
N ASN A 33 0.77 10.52 -0.28
CA ASN A 33 0.09 10.39 1.00
C ASN A 33 -0.55 9.00 1.17
N VAL A 34 -0.96 8.35 0.07
CA VAL A 34 -1.42 6.96 0.11
C VAL A 34 -0.25 6.02 0.42
N LEU A 35 0.86 6.14 -0.31
CA LEU A 35 2.05 5.32 -0.11
C LEU A 35 2.64 5.50 1.30
N GLY A 36 2.71 6.74 1.79
CA GLY A 36 3.20 7.05 3.14
C GLY A 36 2.32 6.54 4.29
N ARG A 37 1.07 6.15 4.02
CA ARG A 37 0.16 5.54 5.01
C ARG A 37 0.24 4.02 5.05
N ILE A 38 0.96 3.39 4.11
CA ILE A 38 1.22 1.95 4.19
C ILE A 38 1.95 1.67 5.51
N PRO A 39 1.42 0.79 6.38
CA PRO A 39 2.04 0.52 7.66
C PRO A 39 3.49 0.03 7.52
N LYS A 40 4.41 0.60 8.30
CA LYS A 40 5.85 0.27 8.23
C LYS A 40 6.15 -1.22 8.42
N TYR A 41 5.34 -1.95 9.19
CA TYR A 41 5.54 -3.38 9.40
C TYR A 41 5.29 -4.23 8.15
N LEU A 42 4.72 -3.66 7.09
CA LEU A 42 4.57 -4.29 5.77
C LEU A 42 5.78 -4.03 4.86
N GLN A 43 6.77 -3.24 5.28
CA GLN A 43 8.04 -3.12 4.55
C GLN A 43 8.87 -4.38 4.77
N SER A 44 8.74 -5.36 3.88
CA SER A 44 9.49 -6.61 3.90
C SER A 44 9.63 -7.18 2.48
N ASP A 45 10.59 -8.07 2.27
CA ASP A 45 10.89 -8.68 0.96
C ASP A 45 9.72 -9.48 0.36
N ASN A 46 8.75 -9.88 1.18
CA ASN A 46 7.56 -10.61 0.75
C ASN A 46 6.40 -9.69 0.34
N VAL A 47 6.55 -8.37 0.43
CA VAL A 47 5.49 -7.40 0.14
C VAL A 47 5.89 -6.54 -1.05
N GLU A 48 5.05 -6.53 -2.07
CA GLU A 48 5.22 -5.70 -3.26
C GLU A 48 4.09 -4.67 -3.36
N VAL A 49 4.42 -3.45 -3.82
CA VAL A 49 3.43 -2.41 -4.12
C VAL A 49 3.36 -2.22 -5.63
N LEU A 50 2.22 -2.57 -6.23
CA LEU A 50 1.95 -2.37 -7.65
C LEU A 50 0.97 -1.22 -7.82
N ILE A 51 1.44 -0.15 -8.45
CA ILE A 51 0.62 1.00 -8.81
C ILE A 51 0.30 0.90 -10.30
N ILE A 52 -0.98 0.91 -10.65
CA ILE A 52 -1.48 1.00 -12.01
C ILE A 52 -2.05 2.40 -12.22
N ASP A 53 -1.39 3.18 -13.06
CA ASP A 53 -1.92 4.46 -13.54
C ASP A 53 -2.88 4.21 -14.70
N ASP A 54 -4.15 4.58 -14.53
CA ASP A 54 -5.23 4.40 -15.51
C ASP A 54 -5.30 5.57 -16.50
N ALA A 55 -4.20 5.78 -17.23
CA ALA A 55 -4.08 6.85 -18.23
C ALA A 55 -4.35 8.27 -17.68
N SER A 56 -3.85 8.57 -16.48
CA SER A 56 -3.91 9.93 -15.92
C SER A 56 -3.32 10.97 -16.85
N GLN A 57 -3.88 12.19 -16.79
CA GLN A 57 -3.41 13.34 -17.57
C GLN A 57 -2.49 14.26 -16.77
N ASP A 58 -2.24 13.93 -15.50
CA ASP A 58 -1.36 14.64 -14.58
C ASP A 58 -0.06 13.85 -14.33
N ASN A 59 0.74 14.24 -13.34
CA ASN A 59 1.99 13.53 -13.04
C ASN A 59 1.82 12.28 -12.15
N THR A 60 0.64 11.65 -12.11
CA THR A 60 0.38 10.45 -11.27
C THR A 60 1.46 9.38 -11.40
N PHE A 61 1.74 8.88 -12.61
CA PHE A 61 2.79 7.91 -12.87
C PHE A 61 4.15 8.34 -12.28
N ARG A 62 4.56 9.58 -12.58
CA ARG A 62 5.86 10.11 -12.14
C ARG A 62 5.93 10.21 -10.61
N LYS A 63 4.86 10.64 -9.94
CA LYS A 63 4.82 10.75 -8.48
C LYS A 63 4.80 9.38 -7.81
N GLY A 64 4.01 8.44 -8.34
CA GLY A 64 3.95 7.07 -7.84
C GLY A 64 5.29 6.34 -7.91
N LEU A 65 6.09 6.58 -8.97
CA LEU A 65 7.42 5.98 -9.11
C LEU A 65 8.41 6.43 -8.02
N HIS A 66 8.40 7.72 -7.66
CA HIS A 66 9.30 8.25 -6.61
C HIS A 66 8.93 7.81 -5.19
N GLY A 67 7.69 7.34 -4.98
CA GLY A 67 7.17 6.97 -3.67
C GLY A 67 7.30 5.48 -3.33
N GLN A 68 7.94 4.67 -4.18
CA GLN A 68 8.18 3.27 -3.87
C GLN A 68 9.17 3.14 -2.70
N LEU A 69 8.80 2.28 -1.75
CA LEU A 69 9.48 2.05 -0.47
C LEU A 69 10.84 1.36 -0.65
#